data_AF-A0A7K4Z337-F1
#
_entry.id   AF-A0A7K4Z337-F1
#
_cell.length_a   1.000
_cell.length_b   1.000
_cell.length_c   1.000
_cell.angle_alpha   90.00
_cell.angle_beta   90.00
_cell.angle_gamma   90.00
#
_symmetry.space_group_name_H-M   'P 1'
#
loop_
_entity.id
_entity.type
_entity.pdbx_description
1 polymer ?
#
loop_
_entity_poly.entity_id
_entity_poly.type
_entity_poly.pdbx_seq_one_letter_code
_entity_poly.pdbx_strand_id
1 'polypeptide(L)'
;TNDNEAGNEWLLPNGSLTDNVQEFTQSWQVNECSLVQKKVKLCPVTAQQKVCKQFFEESQSLLRNCFKVVDPQPFYSMCTYDTCQSQELKAACSLAAAFVHLCNRNFVPVEIPPQ
;
A
#
# COMPACT_ATOMS: atom_id res chain seq x y z
N THR A 1 13.93 12.71 -3.99
CA THR A 1 15.33 12.96 -4.43
C THR A 1 16.24 11.74 -4.29
N ASN A 2 15.95 10.77 -3.40
CA ASN A 2 16.79 9.57 -3.19
C ASN A 2 18.24 9.90 -2.78
N ASP A 3 18.39 11.01 -2.07
CA ASP A 3 19.61 11.51 -1.43
C ASP A 3 19.72 11.08 0.04
N ASN A 4 18.78 10.24 0.52
CA ASN A 4 18.59 9.85 1.92
C ASN A 4 18.18 11.00 2.87
N GLU A 5 17.63 12.10 2.36
CA GLU A 5 17.14 13.22 3.15
C GLU A 5 15.61 13.26 3.24
N ALA A 6 15.06 12.69 4.31
CA ALA A 6 13.61 12.58 4.54
C ALA A 6 12.83 13.91 4.62
N GLY A 7 13.54 15.04 4.65
CA GLY A 7 12.94 16.37 4.74
C GLY A 7 12.60 17.00 3.39
N ASN A 8 13.07 16.42 2.28
CA ASN A 8 12.96 17.05 0.96
C ASN A 8 12.23 16.19 -0.10
N GLU A 9 11.55 15.11 0.31
CA GLU A 9 10.76 14.26 -0.61
C GLU A 9 9.66 15.05 -1.30
N TRP A 10 9.14 16.09 -0.65
CA TRP A 10 8.06 16.94 -1.14
C TRP A 10 8.56 18.15 -1.95
N LEU A 11 9.66 18.00 -2.69
CA LEU A 11 10.20 19.04 -3.57
C LEU A 11 9.35 19.16 -4.84
N LEU A 12 8.93 20.39 -5.14
CA LEU A 12 8.28 20.74 -6.41
C LEU A 12 9.33 20.95 -7.52
N PRO A 13 8.95 20.92 -8.81
CA PRO A 13 9.89 21.15 -9.92
C PRO A 13 10.56 22.53 -9.92
N ASN A 14 9.94 23.52 -9.29
CA ASN A 14 10.51 24.87 -9.11
C ASN A 14 11.51 24.95 -7.94
N GLY A 15 11.74 23.85 -7.21
CA GLY A 15 12.63 23.77 -6.06
C GLY A 15 12.03 24.17 -4.71
N SER A 16 10.76 24.61 -4.65
CA SER A 16 10.09 24.86 -3.36
C SER A 16 9.59 23.55 -2.73
N LEU A 17 9.40 23.57 -1.40
CA LEU A 17 8.79 22.47 -0.66
C LEU A 17 7.29 22.71 -0.48
N THR A 18 6.51 21.64 -0.46
CA THR A 18 5.09 21.64 -0.07
C THR A 18 4.86 20.63 1.05
N ASP A 19 3.79 20.80 1.81
CA ASP A 19 3.23 19.80 2.75
C ASP A 19 1.92 19.18 2.21
N ASN A 20 1.52 19.53 0.99
CA ASN A 20 0.27 19.13 0.39
C ASN A 20 0.49 18.09 -0.73
N VAL A 21 0.00 16.87 -0.51
CA VAL A 21 0.11 15.77 -1.48
C VAL A 21 -0.53 16.09 -2.85
N GLN A 22 -1.62 16.85 -2.85
CA GLN A 22 -2.32 17.23 -4.07
C GLN A 22 -1.53 18.28 -4.86
N GLU A 23 -0.94 19.28 -4.19
CA GLU A 23 -0.04 20.24 -4.84
C GLU A 23 1.20 19.55 -5.40
N PHE A 24 1.83 18.69 -4.59
CA PHE A 24 3.00 17.92 -5.00
C PHE A 24 2.70 17.10 -6.27
N THR A 25 1.68 16.25 -6.22
CA THR A 25 1.31 15.39 -7.37
C THR A 25 0.92 16.15 -8.63
N GLN A 26 0.27 17.31 -8.51
CA GLN A 26 -0.07 18.16 -9.65
C GLN A 26 1.14 18.83 -10.28
N SER A 27 2.07 19.32 -9.46
CA SER A 27 3.25 20.04 -9.95
C SER A 27 4.13 19.18 -10.87
N TRP A 28 4.11 17.86 -10.68
CA TRP A 28 4.88 16.88 -11.45
C TRP A 28 4.14 16.31 -12.67
N GLN A 29 2.96 16.84 -13.03
CA GLN A 29 2.24 16.39 -14.22
C GLN A 29 2.99 16.77 -15.52
N VAL A 30 3.14 15.82 -16.45
CA VAL A 30 3.79 16.06 -17.75
C VAL A 30 2.83 16.72 -18.75
N ASN A 31 1.54 16.40 -18.65
CA ASN A 31 0.47 16.93 -19.48
C ASN A 31 -0.67 17.42 -18.59
N GLU A 32 -1.55 18.26 -19.14
CA GLU A 32 -2.78 18.69 -18.47
C GLU A 32 -3.70 17.48 -18.21
N CYS A 33 -3.74 17.03 -16.96
CA CYS A 33 -4.64 15.99 -16.49
C CYS A 33 -5.76 16.61 -15.67
N SER A 34 -7.01 16.25 -15.98
CA SER A 34 -8.15 16.64 -15.15
C SER A 34 -8.13 15.87 -13.83
N LEU A 35 -8.20 16.59 -12.72
CA LEU A 35 -8.35 16.00 -11.40
C LEU A 35 -9.70 15.28 -11.32
N VAL A 36 -9.66 13.96 -11.38
CA VAL A 36 -10.82 13.16 -11.00
C VAL A 36 -10.86 13.16 -9.48
N GLN A 37 -11.72 14.00 -8.90
CA GLN A 37 -12.03 13.87 -7.47
C GLN A 37 -12.59 12.47 -7.24
N LYS A 38 -11.79 11.60 -6.62
CA LYS A 38 -12.25 10.29 -6.18
C LYS A 38 -13.31 10.52 -5.12
N LYS A 39 -14.58 10.29 -5.48
CA LYS A 39 -15.65 10.18 -4.48
C LYS A 39 -15.25 9.07 -3.51
N VAL A 40 -15.07 9.41 -2.24
CA VAL A 40 -14.88 8.43 -1.18
C VAL A 40 -16.17 7.61 -1.13
N LYS A 41 -16.15 6.41 -1.70
CA LYS A 41 -17.25 5.48 -1.58
C LYS A 41 -17.24 4.93 -0.16
N LEU A 42 -18.41 4.92 0.49
CA LEU A 42 -18.57 4.19 1.74
C LEU A 42 -18.24 2.73 1.47
N CYS A 43 -17.29 2.19 2.23
CA CYS A 43 -16.88 0.81 2.09
C CYS A 43 -17.69 -0.07 3.05
N PRO A 44 -18.69 -0.82 2.58
CA PRO A 44 -19.29 -1.83 3.43
C PRO A 44 -18.25 -2.91 3.76
N VAL A 45 -18.34 -3.49 4.96
CA VAL A 45 -17.48 -4.61 5.33
C VAL A 45 -17.85 -5.80 4.46
N THR A 46 -17.00 -6.13 3.48
CA THR A 46 -17.21 -7.24 2.55
C THR A 46 -16.43 -8.49 2.97
N ALA A 47 -16.78 -9.64 2.40
CA ALA A 47 -16.05 -10.88 2.61
C ALA A 47 -14.55 -10.76 2.23
N GLN A 48 -14.22 -9.89 1.27
CA GLN A 48 -12.87 -9.61 0.81
C GLN A 48 -12.01 -8.94 1.88
N GLN A 49 -12.60 -8.12 2.76
CA GLN A 49 -11.86 -7.54 3.89
C GLN A 49 -11.42 -8.60 4.90
N LYS A 50 -12.11 -9.75 4.98
CA LYS A 50 -11.67 -10.87 5.82
C LYS A 50 -10.33 -11.43 5.35
N VAL A 51 -10.10 -11.50 4.04
CA VAL A 51 -8.81 -11.94 3.48
C VAL A 51 -7.68 -10.99 3.84
N CYS A 52 -7.93 -9.68 3.84
CA CYS A 52 -6.95 -8.69 4.31
C CYS A 52 -6.56 -8.92 5.78
N LYS A 53 -7.54 -9.24 6.64
CA LYS A 53 -7.27 -9.58 8.05
C LYS A 53 -6.47 -10.87 8.19
N GLN A 54 -6.83 -11.90 7.43
CA GLN A 54 -6.12 -13.18 7.42
C GLN A 54 -4.65 -13.03 7.03
N PHE A 55 -4.33 -12.14 6.07
CA PHE A 55 -2.95 -11.90 5.66
C PHE A 55 -2.17 -11.02 6.63
N PHE A 56 -2.76 -9.93 7.13
CA PHE A 56 -1.97 -8.85 7.75
C PHE A 56 -2.27 -8.60 9.24
N GLU A 57 -3.33 -9.18 9.82
CA GLU A 57 -3.73 -8.92 11.20
C GLU A 57 -3.77 -10.18 12.06
N GLU A 58 -4.24 -11.30 11.51
CA GLU A 58 -4.44 -12.54 12.27
C GLU A 58 -3.13 -13.16 12.77
N SER A 59 -3.20 -13.78 13.95
CA SER A 59 -2.07 -14.50 14.55
C SER A 59 -1.73 -15.79 13.81
N GLN A 60 -2.70 -16.38 13.11
CA GLN A 60 -2.52 -17.58 12.29
C GLN A 60 -2.12 -17.27 10.84
N SER A 61 -1.83 -16.00 10.52
CA SER A 61 -1.34 -15.64 9.20
C SER A 61 -0.03 -16.37 8.86
N LEU A 62 0.08 -16.89 7.63
CA LEU A 62 1.33 -17.44 7.10
C LEU A 62 2.43 -16.38 6.96
N LEU A 63 2.05 -15.10 6.95
CA LEU A 63 2.97 -13.96 6.88
C LEU A 63 3.44 -13.50 8.27
N ARG A 64 2.92 -14.09 9.36
CA ARG A 64 3.13 -13.65 10.74
C ARG A 64 4.60 -13.55 11.14
N ASN A 65 5.44 -14.47 10.65
CA ASN A 65 6.88 -14.48 10.94
C ASN A 65 7.57 -13.19 10.49
N CYS A 66 7.04 -12.54 9.45
CA CYS A 66 7.59 -11.33 8.87
C CYS A 66 7.10 -10.04 9.54
N PHE A 67 6.04 -10.08 10.36
CA PHE A 67 5.50 -8.88 11.02
C PHE A 67 6.49 -8.20 11.97
N LYS A 68 7.55 -8.91 12.38
CA LYS A 68 8.62 -8.37 13.24
C LYS A 68 9.62 -7.52 12.47
N VAL A 69 9.71 -7.67 11.15
CA VAL A 69 10.70 -7.01 10.28
C VAL A 69 10.06 -6.09 9.24
N VAL A 70 8.79 -6.31 8.92
CA VAL A 70 7.99 -5.45 8.05
C VAL A 70 6.69 -5.13 8.77
N ASP A 71 6.36 -3.84 8.86
CA ASP A 71 5.09 -3.38 9.44
C ASP A 71 3.91 -3.81 8.54
N PRO A 72 2.95 -4.62 9.04
CA PRO A 72 1.79 -5.03 8.26
C PRO A 72 0.69 -3.96 8.16
N GLN A 73 0.70 -2.91 8.98
CA GLN A 73 -0.38 -1.92 9.03
C GLN A 73 -0.60 -1.16 7.72
N PRO A 74 0.44 -0.70 6.99
CA PRO A 74 0.27 -0.06 5.69
C PRO A 74 -0.37 -1.02 4.66
N PHE A 75 0.03 -2.29 4.68
CA PHE A 75 -0.50 -3.31 3.78
C PHE A 75 -1.95 -3.66 4.07
N TYR A 76 -2.32 -3.78 5.35
CA TYR A 76 -3.70 -3.98 5.76
C TYR A 76 -4.62 -2.83 5.34
N SER A 77 -4.18 -1.60 5.59
CA SER A 77 -4.92 -0.38 5.24
C SER A 77 -5.12 -0.26 3.72
N MET A 78 -4.07 -0.53 2.94
CA MET A 78 -4.14 -0.53 1.48
C MET A 78 -5.02 -1.69 0.95
N CYS A 79 -4.94 -2.88 1.54
CA CYS A 79 -5.74 -4.03 1.15
C CYS A 79 -7.24 -3.78 1.34
N THR A 80 -7.63 -3.23 2.49
CA THR A 80 -9.04 -2.90 2.76
C THR A 80 -9.55 -1.79 1.86
N TYR A 81 -8.71 -0.81 1.51
CA TYR A 81 -9.05 0.24 0.55
C TYR A 81 -9.21 -0.30 -0.88
N ASP A 82 -8.28 -1.11 -1.38
CA ASP A 82 -8.29 -1.59 -2.77
C ASP A 82 -9.39 -2.63 -3.01
N THR A 83 -9.57 -3.57 -2.08
CA THR A 83 -10.67 -4.54 -2.14
C THR A 83 -12.04 -3.88 -2.09
N CYS A 84 -12.12 -2.66 -1.57
CA CYS A 84 -13.34 -1.86 -1.61
C CYS A 84 -13.70 -1.38 -3.02
N GLN A 85 -12.69 -1.04 -3.83
CA GLN A 85 -12.88 -0.37 -5.11
C GLN A 85 -13.16 -1.35 -6.24
N SER A 86 -12.52 -2.52 -6.21
CA SER A 86 -12.66 -3.54 -7.27
C SER A 86 -13.45 -4.77 -6.84
N GLN A 87 -13.67 -4.99 -5.54
CA GLN A 87 -14.26 -6.22 -4.97
C GLN A 87 -13.52 -7.51 -5.38
N GLU A 88 -12.33 -7.38 -5.98
CA GLU A 88 -11.49 -8.47 -6.46
C GLU A 88 -10.46 -8.90 -5.41
N LEU A 89 -10.28 -10.21 -5.27
CA LEU A 89 -9.20 -10.79 -4.46
C LEU A 89 -7.80 -10.50 -5.02
N LYS A 90 -7.71 -10.12 -6.31
CA LYS A 90 -6.44 -9.84 -6.99
C LYS A 90 -5.63 -8.76 -6.30
N ALA A 91 -6.28 -7.72 -5.76
CA ALA A 91 -5.61 -6.66 -5.02
C ALA A 91 -4.97 -7.18 -3.72
N ALA A 92 -5.72 -7.97 -2.95
CA ALA A 92 -5.22 -8.60 -1.72
C ALA A 92 -4.03 -9.53 -2.00
N CYS A 93 -4.12 -10.36 -3.05
CA CYS A 93 -3.01 -11.23 -3.45
C CYS A 93 -1.77 -10.45 -3.92
N SER A 94 -1.96 -9.35 -4.64
CA SER A 94 -0.85 -8.49 -5.09
C SER A 94 -0.12 -7.86 -3.91
N LEU A 95 -0.87 -7.40 -2.91
CA LEU A 95 -0.30 -6.87 -1.67
C LEU A 95 0.40 -7.94 -0.83
N ALA A 96 -0.17 -9.14 -0.75
CA ALA A 96 0.47 -10.27 -0.08
C ALA A 96 1.80 -10.63 -0.77
N ALA A 97 1.84 -10.66 -2.11
CA ALA A 97 3.07 -10.92 -2.86
C ALA A 97 4.13 -9.83 -2.63
N ALA A 98 3.73 -8.55 -2.57
CA ALA A 98 4.63 -7.45 -2.24
C ALA A 98 5.18 -7.58 -0.80
N PHE A 99 4.33 -7.96 0.15
CA PHE A 99 4.74 -8.22 1.53
C PHE A 99 5.76 -9.36 1.61
N VAL A 100 5.47 -10.50 0.99
CA VAL A 100 6.39 -11.65 0.88
C VAL A 100 7.74 -11.24 0.29
N HIS A 101 7.74 -10.40 -0.74
CA HIS A 101 8.98 -9.89 -1.33
C HIS A 101 9.81 -9.07 -0.32
N LEU A 102 9.17 -8.22 0.50
CA LEU A 102 9.86 -7.50 1.58
C LEU A 102 10.36 -8.44 2.69
N CYS A 103 9.60 -9.49 3.02
CA CYS A 103 10.03 -10.51 3.98
C CYS A 103 11.32 -11.18 3.53
N ASN A 104 11.37 -11.59 2.25
CA ASN A 104 12.55 -12.22 1.67
C ASN A 104 13.75 -11.27 1.64
N ARG A 105 13.55 -9.97 1.38
CA ARG A 105 14.61 -8.95 1.47
C ARG A 105 15.15 -8.76 2.89
N ASN A 106 14.35 -9.07 3.91
CA ASN A 106 14.75 -9.10 5.31
C ASN A 106 15.17 -10.51 5.78
N PHE A 107 15.41 -11.44 4.85
CA PHE A 107 15.84 -12.81 5.11
C PHE A 107 14.87 -13.62 6.00
N VAL A 108 13.57 -13.28 5.97
CA VAL A 108 12.51 -14.05 6.63
C VAL A 108 11.74 -14.84 5.57
N PRO A 109 12.03 -16.13 5.38
CA PRO A 109 11.28 -16.96 4.45
C PRO A 109 9.84 -17.14 4.98
N VAL A 110 8.88 -16.99 4.10
CA VAL A 110 7.46 -17.19 4.39
C VAL A 110 6.92 -18.27 3.45
N GLU A 111 6.16 -19.20 3.99
CA GLU A 111 5.53 -20.26 3.20
C GLU A 111 4.33 -19.69 2.44
N ILE A 112 4.38 -19.79 1.11
CA ILE A 112 3.26 -19.45 0.24
C ILE A 112 2.48 -20.76 -0.01
N PRO A 113 1.15 -20.80 0.22
CA PRO A 113 0.36 -21.97 -0.15
C PRO A 113 0.55 -22.31 -1.64
N PRO A 114 0.59 -23.60 -2.01
CA PRO A 114 0.58 -23.98 -3.42
C PRO A 114 -0.66 -23.42 -4.11
N GLN A 115 -0.47 -22.88 -5.32
CA GLN A 115 -1.52 -22.28 -6.16
C GLN A 115 -2.46 -23.32 -6.77
#